data_AF-A0ABD5VBX1-F1
#
_entry.id   AF-A0ABD5VBX1-F1
#
_cell.length_a   1.000
_cell.length_b   1.000
_cell.length_c   1.000
_cell.angle_alpha   90.00
_cell.angle_beta   90.00
_cell.angle_gamma   90.00
#
_symmetry.space_group_name_H-M   'P 1'
#
loop_
_entity.id
_entity.type
_entity.pdbx_description
1 polymer ?
#
loop_
_entity_poly.entity_id
_entity_poly.type
_entity_poly.pdbx_seq_one_letter_code
_entity_poly.pdbx_strand_id
1 'polypeptide(L)' 'MRDDVLDEQRELVALLEDRGWDVTEAEVSVYESPWEDGDAPEATVTLTARKPFGDHGDGDDDGDDENPFRVK' A
#
# COMPACT_ATOMS: atom_id res chain seq x y z
N MET A 1 -19.88 12.40 4.41
CA MET A 1 -18.73 12.09 5.29
C MET A 1 -18.26 10.66 5.12
N ARG A 2 -19.07 9.63 5.45
CA ARG A 2 -18.64 8.24 5.23
C ARG A 2 -18.42 7.93 3.75
N ASP A 3 -19.30 8.41 2.88
CA ASP A 3 -19.14 8.25 1.42
C ASP A 3 -17.91 8.98 0.88
N ASP A 4 -17.61 10.20 1.36
CA ASP A 4 -16.41 10.96 0.95
C ASP A 4 -15.11 10.24 1.34
N VAL A 5 -15.04 9.67 2.56
CA VAL A 5 -13.87 8.90 3.01
C VAL A 5 -13.70 7.60 2.21
N LEU A 6 -14.80 6.96 1.81
CA LEU A 6 -14.76 5.77 0.96
C LEU A 6 -14.34 6.10 -0.48
N ASP A 7 -14.72 7.26 -1.00
CA ASP A 7 -14.25 7.74 -2.31
C ASP A 7 -12.73 8.01 -2.27
N GLU A 8 -12.25 8.69 -1.23
CA GLU A 8 -10.82 8.96 -1.03
C GLU A 8 -10.02 7.65 -0.86
N GLN A 9 -10.55 6.67 -0.13
CA GLN A 9 -9.94 5.34 -0.03
C GLN A 9 -9.79 4.69 -1.41
N ARG A 10 -10.84 4.77 -2.26
CA ARG A 10 -10.82 4.19 -3.61
C ARG A 10 -9.82 4.89 -4.51
N GLU A 11 -9.72 6.21 -4.43
CA GLU A 11 -8.70 6.97 -5.17
C GLU A 11 -7.28 6.54 -4.75
N LEU A 12 -7.03 6.35 -3.45
CA LEU A 12 -5.73 5.87 -2.95
C LEU A 12 -5.40 4.45 -3.43
N VAL A 13 -6.39 3.55 -3.46
CA VAL A 13 -6.23 2.20 -4.02
C VAL A 13 -5.89 2.28 -5.50
N ALA A 14 -6.65 3.05 -6.29
CA ALA A 14 -6.41 3.20 -7.72
C ALA A 14 -5.02 3.77 -8.03
N LEU A 15 -4.52 4.71 -7.23
CA LEU A 15 -3.16 5.26 -7.36
C LEU A 15 -2.06 4.22 -7.08
N LEU A 16 -2.29 3.30 -6.15
CA LEU A 16 -1.36 2.19 -5.87
C LEU A 16 -1.38 1.18 -7.03
N GLU A 17 -2.56 0.81 -7.49
CA GLU A 17 -2.74 -0.12 -8.63
C GLU A 17 -2.14 0.42 -9.93
N ASP A 18 -2.33 1.70 -10.25
CA ASP A 18 -1.70 2.36 -11.41
C ASP A 18 -0.17 2.28 -11.36
N ARG A 19 0.41 2.34 -10.15
CA ARG A 19 1.85 2.16 -9.94
C ARG A 19 2.29 0.70 -9.90
N GLY A 20 1.41 -0.25 -10.23
CA GLY A 20 1.68 -1.68 -10.30
C GLY A 20 1.79 -2.34 -8.93
N TRP A 21 1.15 -1.77 -7.90
CA TRP A 21 0.96 -2.44 -6.62
C TRP A 21 -0.37 -3.17 -6.61
N ASP A 22 -0.35 -4.44 -6.22
CA ASP A 22 -1.55 -5.24 -5.99
C ASP A 22 -2.03 -4.97 -4.55
N VAL A 23 -3.14 -4.25 -4.40
CA VAL A 23 -3.71 -3.93 -3.08
C VAL A 23 -4.51 -5.13 -2.59
N THR A 24 -4.07 -5.73 -1.49
CA THR A 24 -4.68 -6.95 -0.93
C THR A 24 -5.67 -6.66 0.18
N GLU A 25 -5.55 -5.51 0.84
CA GLU A 25 -6.40 -5.13 1.97
C GLU A 25 -6.53 -3.61 2.07
N ALA A 26 -7.73 -3.15 2.41
CA ALA A 26 -8.03 -1.73 2.59
C ALA A 26 -9.06 -1.56 3.72
N GLU A 27 -8.63 -0.97 4.84
CA GLU A 27 -9.45 -0.74 6.03
C GLU A 27 -9.64 0.76 6.28
N VAL A 28 -10.86 1.15 6.66
CA VAL A 28 -11.19 2.52 7.06
C VAL A 28 -11.71 2.51 8.49
N SER A 29 -11.08 3.30 9.35
CA SER A 29 -11.50 3.52 10.73
C SER A 29 -11.80 5.00 10.93
N VAL A 30 -13.05 5.32 11.19
CA VAL A 30 -13.45 6.69 11.58
C VAL A 30 -13.42 6.74 13.11
N TYR A 31 -12.58 7.62 13.66
CA TYR A 31 -12.49 7.86 15.08
C TYR A 31 -13.10 9.22 15.42
N GLU A 32 -14.19 9.19 16.19
CA GLU A 32 -14.78 10.38 16.80
C GLU A 32 -14.20 10.50 18.20
N SER A 33 -13.20 11.38 18.39
CA SER A 33 -12.54 11.55 19.68
C SER A 33 -13.53 12.11 20.72
N PRO A 34 -13.79 11.42 21.84
CA PRO A 34 -14.66 11.95 22.89
C PRO A 34 -13.97 13.02 23.76
N TRP A 35 -12.70 13.32 23.50
CA TRP A 35 -11.85 14.20 24.31
C TRP A 35 -11.42 15.48 23.59
N GLU A 36 -11.71 15.59 22.28
CA GLU A 36 -11.46 16.82 21.54
C GLU A 36 -12.79 17.55 21.35
N ASP A 37 -12.88 18.78 21.88
CA ASP A 37 -13.97 19.74 21.61
C ASP A 37 -13.97 20.25 20.14
N GLY A 38 -13.21 19.59 19.25
CA GLY A 38 -13.18 19.85 17.83
C GLY A 38 -14.21 18.97 17.13
N ASP A 39 -15.23 19.59 16.54
CA ASP A 39 -16.33 18.99 15.76
C ASP A 39 -15.87 18.28 14.45
N ALA A 40 -14.59 17.90 14.36
CA ALA A 40 -13.97 17.35 13.17
C ALA A 40 -13.73 15.83 13.33
N PRO A 41 -14.55 14.96 12.71
CA PRO A 41 -14.31 13.53 12.72
C PRO A 41 -12.99 13.21 12.00
N GLU A 42 -12.12 12.42 12.63
CA GLU A 42 -10.88 11.94 12.01
C GLU A 42 -11.11 10.57 11.37
N ALA A 43 -10.60 10.36 10.15
CA ALA A 43 -10.63 9.08 9.48
C ALA A 43 -9.21 8.59 9.21
N THR A 44 -8.91 7.37 9.69
CA THR A 44 -7.67 6.65 9.37
C THR A 44 -7.95 5.60 8.31
N VAL A 45 -7.12 5.55 7.28
CA VAL A 45 -7.16 4.53 6.23
C VAL A 45 -5.87 3.71 6.28
N THR A 46 -5.99 2.38 6.39
CA THR A 46 -4.86 1.44 6.35
C THR A 46 -4.94 0.64 5.05
N LEU A 47 -3.84 0.62 4.27
CA LEU A 47 -3.75 -0.10 3.00
C LEU A 47 -2.57 -1.08 3.05
N THR A 48 -2.83 -2.34 2.71
CA THR A 48 -1.79 -3.36 2.51
C THR A 48 -1.69 -3.69 1.03
N ALA A 49 -0.51 -3.51 0.46
CA ALA A 49 -0.26 -3.78 -0.96
C ALA A 49 1.06 -4.51 -1.18
N ARG A 50 1.12 -5.31 -2.25
CA ARG A 50 2.31 -6.07 -2.65
C ARG A 50 2.74 -5.65 -4.05
N LYS A 51 4.06 -5.51 -4.25
CA LYS A 51 4.64 -5.34 -5.58
C LYS A 51 5.88 -6.22 -5.69
N PRO A 52 5.93 -7.17 -6.64
CA PRO A 52 7.14 -7.93 -6.88
C PRO A 52 8.20 -6.99 -7.47
N PHE A 53 9.38 -6.95 -6.86
CA PHE A 53 10.55 -6.30 -7.41
C PHE A 53 11.52 -7.41 -7.82
N GLY A 54 11.56 -7.73 -9.12
CA GLY A 54 12.39 -8.81 -9.68
C GLY A 54 11.64 -9.66 -10.72
N ASP A 55 12.16 -9.58 -11.95
CA ASP A 55 11.95 -10.41 -13.15
C ASP A 55 10.54 -10.57 -13.75
N HIS A 56 10.22 -9.64 -14.66
CA HIS A 56 9.53 -10.00 -15.90
C HIS A 56 10.50 -9.76 -17.05
N GLY A 57 11.43 -10.71 -17.21
CA GLY A 57 12.36 -10.96 -18.32
C GLY A 57 12.64 -9.87 -19.35
N ASP A 58 13.85 -9.34 -19.30
CA ASP A 58 14.64 -9.00 -20.49
C ASP A 58 16.00 -9.69 -20.33
N GLY A 59 16.40 -10.45 -21.37
CA GLY A 59 17.52 -11.39 -21.30
C GLY A 59 18.91 -10.74 -21.25
N ASP A 60 19.88 -11.61 -20.92
CA ASP A 60 21.33 -11.44 -21.04
C ASP A 60 21.99 -10.54 -19.97
N ASP A 61 22.42 -11.14 -18.86
CA ASP A 61 23.71 -10.80 -18.22
C ASP A 61 24.22 -11.99 -17.39
N ASP A 62 25.12 -12.75 -18.02
CA ASP A 62 26.02 -13.72 -17.40
C ASP A 62 26.97 -12.92 -16.48
N GLY A 63 26.65 -12.81 -15.18
CA GLY A 63 27.37 -11.89 -14.27
C GLY A 63 27.36 -12.31 -12.80
N ASP A 64 28.28 -13.20 -12.46
CA ASP A 64 28.88 -13.45 -11.14
C ASP A 64 27.98 -13.49 -9.88
N ASP A 65 27.70 -14.72 -9.47
CA ASP A 65 27.19 -15.15 -8.17
C ASP A 65 28.23 -14.85 -7.05
N GLU A 66 28.39 -13.59 -6.64
CA GLU A 66 29.16 -13.19 -5.45
C GLU A 66 28.23 -12.86 -4.27
N ASN A 67 27.46 -13.86 -3.80
CA ASN A 67 26.66 -13.70 -2.59
C ASN A 67 27.34 -14.37 -1.36
N PRO A 68 28.03 -13.60 -0.48
CA PRO A 68 28.90 -14.14 0.57
C PRO A 68 28.16 -14.81 1.75
N PHE A 69 26.83 -14.90 1.71
CA PHE A 69 26.00 -15.43 2.81
C PHE A 69 25.31 -16.75 2.52
N ARG A 70 25.60 -17.40 1.38
CA ARG A 70 25.02 -18.73 1.10
C ARG A 70 25.77 -19.81 1.91
N VAL A 71 25.16 -20.27 3.00
CA VAL A 71 25.64 -21.42 3.80
C VAL A 71 25.41 -22.71 3.00
N LYS A 72 26.48 -23.50 2.86
CA LYS A 72 26.55 -24.75 2.08
C LYS A 72 25.96 -25.94 2.83
#